data_AF-T2J6W4-F1
#
_entry.id   AF-T2J6W4-F1
#
_cell.length_a   1.000
_cell.length_b   1.000
_cell.length_c   1.000
_cell.angle_alpha   90.00
_cell.angle_beta   90.00
_cell.angle_gamma   90.00
#
_symmetry.space_group_name_H-M   'P 1'
#
loop_
_entity.id
_entity.type
_entity.pdbx_description
1 polymer ?
#
loop_
_entity_poly.entity_id
_entity_poly.type
_entity_poly.pdbx_seq_one_letter_code
_entity_poly.pdbx_strand_id
1 'polypeptide(L)'
;MYLARWLADNQPVSLNYIPTDVEKSGGLILESGLVDRWVLLTFEDSEMAQSAQKYEQQKEDSQGLHFLLIQPDDSGMTETGIWLLKKEEF
;
A
#
# COMPACT_ATOMS: atom_id res chain seq x y z
N MET A 1 3.83 8.73 -17.01
CA MET A 1 4.21 8.56 -15.59
C MET A 1 4.70 7.15 -15.35
N TYR A 2 5.94 7.02 -14.84
CA TYR A 2 6.62 5.74 -14.75
C TYR A 2 6.08 4.84 -13.62
N LEU A 3 5.74 5.40 -12.45
CA LEU A 3 5.28 4.61 -11.31
C LEU A 3 3.92 3.93 -11.55
N ALA A 4 2.91 4.69 -12.02
CA ALA A 4 1.60 4.12 -12.31
C ALA A 4 1.67 3.04 -13.39
N ARG A 5 2.53 3.23 -14.40
CA ARG A 5 2.76 2.23 -15.44
C ARG A 5 3.45 0.98 -14.88
N TRP A 6 4.48 1.17 -14.07
CA TRP A 6 5.17 0.08 -13.39
C TRP A 6 4.22 -0.72 -12.49
N LEU A 7 3.36 -0.06 -11.70
CA LEU A 7 2.33 -0.73 -10.91
C LEU A 7 1.40 -1.54 -11.80
N ALA A 8 0.86 -0.96 -12.87
CA ALA A 8 -0.01 -1.69 -13.79
C ALA A 8 0.66 -2.94 -14.38
N ASP A 9 1.93 -2.82 -14.77
CA ASP A 9 2.69 -3.94 -15.34
C ASP A 9 3.03 -5.02 -14.28
N ASN A 10 3.14 -4.66 -13.00
CA ASN A 10 3.40 -5.59 -11.89
C ASN A 10 2.14 -6.28 -11.32
N GLN A 11 0.94 -5.88 -11.72
CA GLN A 11 -0.32 -6.51 -11.27
C GLN A 11 -0.46 -6.52 -9.73
N PRO A 12 -0.68 -5.35 -9.10
CA PRO A 12 -0.78 -5.24 -7.65
C PRO A 12 -1.99 -6.03 -7.14
N VAL A 13 -1.80 -6.77 -6.05
CA VAL A 13 -2.83 -7.62 -5.43
C VAL A 13 -3.23 -7.08 -4.07
N SER A 14 -2.24 -6.80 -3.21
CA SER A 14 -2.48 -6.30 -1.86
C SER A 14 -1.34 -5.40 -1.40
N LEU A 15 -1.66 -4.42 -0.55
CA LEU A 15 -0.69 -3.55 0.11
C LEU A 15 -0.77 -3.76 1.62
N ASN A 16 0.33 -4.22 2.22
CA ASN A 16 0.36 -4.69 3.60
C ASN A 16 1.33 -3.86 4.43
N TYR A 17 0.89 -3.45 5.62
CA TYR A 17 1.76 -2.87 6.62
C TYR A 17 2.51 -3.98 7.38
N ILE A 18 3.84 -3.85 7.45
CA ILE A 18 4.71 -4.73 8.24
C ILE A 18 5.44 -3.87 9.28
N PRO A 19 5.14 -4.01 10.59
CA PRO A 19 5.89 -3.34 11.64
C PRO A 19 7.29 -3.96 11.79
N THR A 20 8.30 -3.12 12.00
CA THR A 20 9.67 -3.56 12.34
C THR A 20 9.98 -3.35 13.82
N ASP A 21 9.56 -2.20 14.37
CA ASP A 21 9.47 -1.95 15.82
C ASP A 21 8.09 -1.37 16.11
N VAL A 22 7.40 -1.98 17.07
CA VAL A 22 6.00 -1.70 17.38
C VAL A 22 5.84 -0.21 17.71
N GLU A 23 4.89 0.44 17.03
CA GLU A 23 4.55 1.87 17.17
C GLU A 23 5.68 2.86 16.83
N LYS A 24 6.78 2.41 16.21
CA LYS A 24 7.94 3.28 15.91
C LYS A 24 8.43 3.18 14.47
N SER A 25 8.43 2.00 13.88
CA SER A 25 8.97 1.81 12.54
C SER A 25 8.28 0.66 11.80
N GLY A 26 8.32 0.74 10.48
CA GLY A 26 7.82 -0.33 9.63
C GLY A 26 7.89 0.02 8.16
N GLY A 27 7.13 -0.71 7.35
CA GLY A 27 7.08 -0.48 5.92
C GLY A 27 5.80 -0.99 5.28
N LEU A 28 5.59 -0.56 4.04
CA LEU A 28 4.51 -1.02 3.18
C LEU A 28 5.06 -1.97 2.13
N ILE A 29 4.53 -3.19 2.11
CA ILE A 29 4.87 -4.23 1.14
C ILE A 29 3.73 -4.40 0.15
N LEU A 30 4.03 -4.23 -1.12
CA LEU A 30 3.12 -4.53 -2.22
C LEU A 30 3.31 -5.99 -2.63
N GLU A 31 2.25 -6.78 -2.55
CA GLU A 31 2.16 -8.10 -3.17
C GLU A 31 1.68 -7.93 -4.61
N SER A 32 2.28 -8.70 -5.53
CA SER A 32 2.12 -8.54 -6.96
C SER A 32 2.08 -9.91 -7.65
N GLY A 33 1.13 -10.09 -8.57
CA GLY A 33 0.91 -11.39 -9.22
C GLY A 33 0.70 -12.53 -8.21
N LEU A 34 1.46 -13.62 -8.38
CA LEU A 34 1.33 -14.82 -7.54
C LEU A 34 2.37 -14.91 -6.41
N VAL A 35 3.55 -14.30 -6.56
CA VAL A 35 4.69 -14.51 -5.64
C VAL A 35 5.57 -13.27 -5.39
N ASP A 36 5.42 -12.21 -6.17
CA ASP A 36 6.33 -11.08 -6.10
C ASP A 36 5.96 -10.13 -4.96
N ARG A 37 6.99 -9.57 -4.31
CA ARG A 37 6.82 -8.61 -3.22
C ARG A 37 7.79 -7.45 -3.38
N TRP A 38 7.27 -6.24 -3.20
CA TRP A 38 8.02 -5.01 -3.34
C TRP A 38 7.91 -4.16 -2.08
N VAL A 39 9.04 -3.64 -1.58
CA VAL A 39 9.04 -2.62 -0.53
C VAL A 39 8.74 -1.28 -1.19
N LEU A 40 7.58 -0.69 -0.92
CA LEU A 40 7.23 0.64 -1.45
C LEU A 40 7.74 1.77 -0.57
N LEU A 41 7.72 1.57 0.75
CA LEU A 41 8.11 2.57 1.73
C LEU A 41 8.64 1.88 2.98
N THR A 42 9.66 2.46 3.59
CA THR A 42 10.09 2.18 4.96
C THR A 42 10.12 3.49 5.74
N PHE A 43 9.81 3.44 7.03
CA PHE A 43 9.79 4.62 7.88
C PHE A 43 10.19 4.28 9.32
N GLU A 44 10.79 5.28 9.98
CA GLU A 44 11.15 5.27 11.40
C GLU A 44 10.52 6.49 12.08
N ASP A 45 9.20 6.54 12.03
CA ASP A 45 8.40 7.63 12.59
C ASP A 45 7.15 7.05 13.27
N SER A 46 6.93 7.44 14.53
CA SER A 46 5.84 6.91 15.34
C SER A 46 4.45 7.36 14.87
N GLU A 47 4.33 8.57 14.31
CA GLU A 47 3.06 9.07 13.78
C GLU A 47 2.68 8.30 12.51
N MET A 48 3.65 8.03 11.64
CA MET A 48 3.48 7.20 10.47
C MET A 48 3.17 5.74 10.84
N ALA A 49 3.81 5.19 11.88
CA ALA A 49 3.51 3.85 12.38
C ALA A 49 2.08 3.71 12.89
N GLN A 50 1.58 4.70 13.63
CA GLN A 50 0.17 4.72 14.09
C GLN A 50 -0.80 4.83 12.91
N SER A 51 -0.47 5.66 11.91
CA SER A 51 -1.27 5.79 10.69
C SER A 51 -1.33 4.48 9.90
N ALA A 52 -0.19 3.79 9.76
CA ALA A 52 -0.10 2.50 9.10
C ALA A 52 -0.87 1.39 9.85
N GLN A 53 -0.82 1.39 11.19
CA GLN A 53 -1.61 0.49 12.01
C GLN A 53 -3.11 0.70 11.82
N LYS A 54 -3.57 1.95 11.78
CA LYS A 54 -4.96 2.30 11.52
C LYS A 54 -5.40 1.87 10.12
N TYR A 55 -4.55 2.08 9.12
CA TYR A 55 -4.77 1.59 7.76
C TYR A 55 -4.97 0.07 7.74
N GLU A 56 -4.09 -0.69 8.41
CA GLU A 56 -4.16 -2.16 8.42
C GLU A 56 -5.45 -2.64 9.11
N GLN A 57 -5.83 -2.03 10.24
CA GLN A 57 -7.10 -2.33 10.92
C GLN A 57 -8.31 -2.08 10.02
N GLN A 58 -8.36 -0.93 9.34
CA GLN A 58 -9.47 -0.61 8.44
C GLN A 58 -9.54 -1.55 7.24
N LYS A 59 -8.38 -2.01 6.75
CA LYS A 59 -8.30 -3.01 5.69
C LYS A 59 -8.87 -4.35 6.16
N GLU A 60 -8.54 -4.80 7.37
CA GLU A 60 -9.10 -6.02 7.97
C GLU A 60 -10.62 -5.91 8.15
N ASP A 61 -11.12 -4.80 8.70
CA ASP A 61 -12.55 -4.54 8.89
C ASP A 61 -13.31 -4.54 7.55
N SER A 62 -12.63 -4.15 6.47
CA SER A 62 -13.14 -4.16 5.09
C SER A 62 -12.92 -5.49 4.36
N GLN A 63 -12.61 -6.57 5.09
CA GLN A 63 -12.34 -7.91 4.56
C GLN A 63 -11.24 -7.91 3.47
N GLY A 64 -10.18 -7.13 3.70
CA GLY A 64 -9.03 -7.02 2.81
C GLY A 64 -9.23 -6.08 1.62
N LEU A 65 -10.41 -5.50 1.41
CA LEU A 65 -10.68 -4.59 0.30
C LEU A 65 -10.08 -3.20 0.59
N HIS A 66 -9.27 -2.68 -0.32
CA HIS A 66 -8.63 -1.37 -0.18
C HIS A 66 -8.26 -0.77 -1.55
N PHE A 67 -7.88 0.51 -1.54
CA PHE A 67 -7.50 1.24 -2.75
C PHE A 67 -6.04 1.68 -2.68
N LEU A 68 -5.34 1.64 -3.82
CA LEU A 68 -4.06 2.32 -4.02
C LEU A 68 -4.27 3.43 -5.05
N LEU A 69 -3.95 4.66 -4.67
CA LEU A 69 -4.05 5.84 -5.51
C LEU A 69 -2.66 6.45 -5.72
N ILE A 70 -2.32 6.79 -6.97
CA ILE A 70 -1.08 7.48 -7.31
C ILE A 70 -1.40 8.87 -7.84
N GLN A 71 -0.86 9.88 -7.15
CA GLN A 71 -0.94 11.29 -7.51
C GLN A 71 0.49 11.82 -7.78
N PRO A 72 0.71 12.60 -8.85
CA PRO A 72 2.01 13.16 -9.19
C PRO A 72 2.40 14.36 -8.34
N ASP A 73 1.42 15.04 -7.75
CA ASP A 73 1.57 16.24 -6.95
C ASP A 73 0.41 16.36 -5.94
N ASP A 74 0.58 17.25 -4.95
CA ASP A 74 -0.42 17.55 -3.93
C ASP A 74 -1.49 18.55 -4.41
N SER A 75 -1.56 18.85 -5.71
CA SER A 75 -2.52 19.84 -6.25
C SER A 75 -3.95 19.29 -6.29
N GLY A 76 -4.13 17.97 -6.17
CA GLY A 76 -5.42 17.30 -6.27
C GLY A 76 -6.05 17.34 -7.67
N MET A 77 -5.38 17.94 -8.66
CA MET A 77 -5.91 18.11 -10.02
C MET A 77 -5.60 16.94 -10.95
N THR A 78 -4.66 16.07 -10.56
CA THR A 78 -4.15 15.03 -11.45
C THR A 78 -4.09 13.69 -10.72
N GLU A 79 -5.03 12.80 -10.98
CA GLU A 79 -4.91 11.39 -10.60
C GLU A 79 -4.24 10.62 -11.73
N THR A 80 -3.28 9.78 -11.39
CA THR A 80 -2.53 9.02 -12.41
C THR A 80 -3.00 7.59 -12.53
N GLY A 81 -3.43 7.00 -11.41
CA GLY A 81 -3.95 5.65 -11.41
C GLY A 81 -4.59 5.32 -10.07
N ILE A 82 -5.65 4.52 -10.16
CA ILE A 82 -6.38 3.97 -9.03
C ILE A 82 -6.51 2.46 -9.22
N TRP A 83 -6.18 1.71 -8.18
CA TRP A 83 -6.32 0.26 -8.15
C TRP A 83 -7.24 -0.13 -7.00
N LEU A 84 -8.19 -1.02 -7.28
CA LEU A 84 -8.95 -1.74 -6.26
C LEU A 84 -8.22 -3.03 -5.96
N LEU A 85 -7.82 -3.21 -4.72
CA LEU A 85 -7.00 -4.31 -4.24
C LEU A 85 -7.80 -5.14 -3.24
N LYS A 86 -7.63 -6.46 -3.31
CA LYS A 86 -8.19 -7.38 -2.31
C LYS A 86 -7.24 -8.56 -2.18
N LYS A 87 -6.90 -8.91 -0.94
CA LYS A 87 -6.16 -10.13 -0.66
C LYS A 87 -6.93 -11.34 -1.21
N GLU A 88 -6.29 -12.15 -2.04
CA GLU A 88 -6.88 -13.40 -2.49
C GLU A 88 -6.96 -14.37 -1.30
N GLU A 89 -8.16 -14.88 -1.02
CA GLU A 89 -8.34 -15.97 -0.06
C GLU A 89 -8.01 -17.29 -0.79
N PHE A 90 -7.00 -18.01 -0.31
CA PHE A 90 -6.64 -19.35 -0.78
C PHE A 90 -7.42 -20.43 -0.03
#